data_AF-A0AA97J309-F1
#
_entry.id   AF-A0AA97J309-F1
#
_cell.length_a   1.000
_cell.length_b   1.000
_cell.length_c   1.000
_cell.angle_alpha   90.00
_cell.angle_beta   90.00
_cell.angle_gamma   90.00
#
_symmetry.space_group_name_H-M   'P 1'
#
loop_
_entity.id
_entity.type
_entity.pdbx_description
1 polymer ?
#
loop_
_entity_poly.entity_id
_entity_poly.type
_entity_poly.pdbx_seq_one_letter_code
_entity_poly.pdbx_strand_id
1 'polypeptide(L)'
;MQLYREEDGSFFINQEQKIKDLISFMNMEDAYAVATPMEPSYVKDQDDPEKLPTDNKYHVAIGKLLYVSTLTRPDISAAMGLLCRKSSAPTFKDWNAVKRLVRYLKGTAHFKLKLPANSKLKLIVYTDTNKGEALNTRLTSEHTFFYGNGMISWTSQKQESVAQSPTEAEYISAGLCC
;
A
#
# COMPACT_ATOMS: atom_id res chain seq x y z
N MET A 1 -14.73 -0.38 -9.43
CA MET A 1 -13.91 -1.57 -9.75
C MET A 1 -14.44 -2.14 -11.04
N GLN A 2 -13.58 -2.43 -12.00
CA GLN A 2 -13.96 -2.99 -13.29
C GLN A 2 -13.25 -4.33 -13.46
N LEU A 3 -14.00 -5.34 -13.90
CA LEU A 3 -13.54 -6.69 -14.17
C LEU A 3 -13.62 -6.94 -15.67
N TYR A 4 -12.55 -7.46 -16.26
CA TYR A 4 -12.49 -7.84 -17.67
C TYR A 4 -12.05 -9.29 -17.76
N ARG A 5 -12.62 -10.02 -18.72
CA ARG A 5 -12.18 -11.37 -19.06
C ARG A 5 -11.52 -11.32 -20.44
N GLU A 6 -10.32 -11.87 -20.55
CA GLU A 6 -9.64 -12.05 -21.83
C GLU A 6 -10.06 -13.37 -22.50
N GLU A 7 -9.79 -13.48 -23.80
CA GLU A 7 -10.07 -14.69 -24.60
C GLU A 7 -9.33 -15.92 -24.08
N ASP A 8 -8.15 -15.73 -23.47
CA ASP A 8 -7.36 -16.78 -22.82
C ASP A 8 -8.00 -17.30 -21.51
N GLY A 9 -9.12 -16.69 -21.09
CA GLY A 9 -9.86 -17.00 -19.87
C GLY A 9 -9.43 -16.22 -18.64
N SER A 10 -8.31 -15.47 -18.70
CA SER A 10 -7.78 -14.69 -17.58
C SER A 10 -8.71 -13.54 -17.20
N PHE A 11 -8.69 -13.15 -15.92
CA PHE A 11 -9.40 -11.97 -15.43
C PHE A 11 -8.44 -10.82 -15.14
N PHE A 12 -8.86 -9.60 -15.44
CA PHE A 12 -8.18 -8.37 -15.03
C PHE A 12 -9.08 -7.55 -14.13
N ILE A 13 -8.52 -7.09 -13.02
CA ILE A 13 -9.19 -6.20 -12.08
C ILE A 13 -8.50 -4.85 -12.14
N ASN A 14 -9.25 -3.78 -12.38
CA ASN A 14 -8.73 -2.42 -12.33
C ASN A 14 -9.63 -1.45 -11.57
N GLN A 15 -9.02 -0.36 -11.13
CA GLN A 15 -9.69 0.75 -10.45
C GLN A 15 -9.27 2.11 -11.02
N GLU A 16 -8.99 2.18 -12.33
CA GLU A 16 -8.50 3.40 -12.99
C GLU A 16 -9.43 4.59 -12.73
N GLN A 17 -10.75 4.39 -12.85
CA GLN A 17 -11.73 5.45 -12.56
C GLN A 17 -11.67 5.93 -11.11
N LYS A 18 -11.46 5.03 -10.14
CA LYS A 18 -11.35 5.42 -8.72
C LYS A 18 -10.06 6.21 -8.45
N ILE A 19 -8.99 5.91 -9.16
CA ILE A 19 -7.75 6.68 -9.13
C ILE A 19 -8.01 8.08 -9.71
N LYS A 20 -8.73 8.20 -10.84
CA LYS A 20 -9.11 9.50 -11.42
C LYS A 20 -10.00 10.31 -10.47
N ASP A 21 -11.02 9.69 -9.87
CA ASP A 21 -11.89 10.33 -8.87
C ASP A 21 -11.09 10.84 -7.65
N LEU A 22 -10.05 10.10 -7.24
CA LEU A 22 -9.15 10.50 -6.14
C LEU A 22 -8.25 11.68 -6.54
N ILE A 23 -7.70 11.66 -7.76
CA ILE A 23 -6.88 12.76 -8.29
C ILE A 23 -7.70 14.05 -8.31
N SER A 24 -8.94 13.99 -8.81
CA SER A 24 -9.84 15.15 -8.83
C SER A 24 -10.28 15.60 -7.45
N PHE A 25 -10.56 14.66 -6.54
CA PHE A 25 -10.85 15.00 -5.14
C PHE A 25 -9.71 15.81 -4.48
N MET A 26 -8.46 15.55 -4.87
CA MET A 26 -7.29 16.24 -4.34
C MET A 26 -6.83 17.44 -5.18
N ASN A 27 -7.53 17.77 -6.27
CA ASN A 27 -7.15 18.81 -7.25
C ASN A 27 -5.72 18.61 -7.79
N MET A 28 -5.40 17.40 -8.25
CA MET A 28 -4.06 16.99 -8.70
C MET A 28 -4.00 16.61 -10.20
N GLU A 29 -4.96 17.05 -11.00
CA GLU A 29 -5.06 16.79 -12.43
C GLU A 29 -3.85 17.29 -13.23
N ASP A 30 -3.21 18.37 -12.78
CA ASP A 30 -2.03 18.96 -13.43
C ASP A 30 -0.71 18.50 -12.79
N ALA A 31 -0.76 17.71 -11.71
CA ALA A 31 0.45 17.29 -10.99
C ALA A 31 1.30 16.31 -11.82
N TYR A 32 2.63 16.49 -11.85
CA TYR A 32 3.52 15.54 -12.53
C TYR A 32 3.54 14.17 -11.83
N ALA A 33 3.53 13.08 -12.59
CA ALA A 33 3.68 11.74 -12.04
C ALA A 33 5.06 11.53 -11.39
N VAL A 34 5.16 10.56 -10.49
CA VAL A 34 6.43 10.12 -9.87
C VAL A 34 6.58 8.62 -9.98
N ALA A 35 7.83 8.14 -9.97
CA ALA A 35 8.13 6.72 -10.18
C ALA A 35 7.98 5.85 -8.92
N THR A 36 7.98 6.44 -7.72
CA THR A 36 7.89 5.68 -6.46
C THR A 36 6.72 6.15 -5.59
N PRO A 37 6.02 5.22 -4.90
CA PRO A 37 4.86 5.55 -4.07
C PRO A 37 5.21 6.36 -2.82
N MET A 38 6.41 6.17 -2.28
CA MET A 38 6.89 6.81 -1.06
C MET A 38 8.34 7.25 -1.21
N GLU A 39 8.77 8.22 -0.41
CA GLU A 39 10.16 8.63 -0.31
C GLU A 39 10.92 7.77 0.73
N PRO A 40 12.13 7.28 0.45
CA PRO A 40 12.88 6.45 1.40
C PRO A 40 13.19 7.12 2.74
N SER A 41 13.28 8.45 2.76
CA SER A 41 13.52 9.27 3.95
C SER A 41 12.27 9.48 4.83
N TYR A 42 11.06 9.13 4.35
CA TYR A 42 9.80 9.41 5.05
C TYR A 42 9.82 8.93 6.51
N VAL A 43 10.37 7.74 6.74
CA VAL A 43 10.46 7.08 8.07
C VAL A 43 11.52 7.72 8.99
N LYS A 44 12.52 8.42 8.43
CA LYS A 44 13.67 8.93 9.18
C LYS A 44 13.42 10.27 9.87
N ASP A 45 12.58 11.13 9.31
CA ASP A 45 12.25 12.42 9.95
C ASP A 45 10.91 12.30 10.69
N GLN A 46 10.98 11.97 11.98
CA GLN A 46 9.79 11.89 12.84
C GLN A 46 9.39 13.25 13.46
N ASP A 47 10.26 14.25 13.35
CA ASP A 47 10.10 15.57 13.96
C ASP A 47 9.56 16.60 12.97
N ASP A 48 8.32 16.41 12.49
CA ASP A 48 7.55 17.52 11.92
C ASP A 48 6.61 18.08 13.00
N PRO A 49 6.89 19.27 13.56
CA PRO A 49 6.04 19.84 14.61
C PRO A 49 4.71 20.36 14.05
N GLU A 50 4.59 20.55 12.74
CA GLU A 50 3.43 21.21 12.14
C GLU A 50 2.31 20.20 11.86
N LYS A 51 1.39 20.10 12.83
CA LYS A 51 0.18 19.30 12.69
C LYS A 51 -0.67 19.83 11.54
N LEU A 52 -1.17 18.92 10.72
CA LEU A 52 -2.20 19.24 9.76
C LEU A 52 -3.44 19.71 10.53
N PRO A 53 -4.12 20.78 10.10
CA PRO A 53 -5.39 21.17 10.68
C PRO A 53 -6.35 19.98 10.72
N THR A 54 -7.19 19.91 11.75
CA THR A 54 -8.22 18.89 11.88
C THR A 54 -9.29 19.09 10.80
N ASP A 55 -8.98 18.67 9.59
CA ASP A 55 -9.89 18.56 8.47
C ASP A 55 -10.12 17.07 8.13
N ASN A 56 -11.30 16.77 7.59
CA ASN A 56 -11.61 15.40 7.18
C ASN A 56 -10.90 15.02 5.87
N LYS A 57 -10.10 15.89 5.25
CA LYS A 57 -9.53 15.63 3.92
C LYS A 57 -8.49 14.53 3.97
N TYR A 58 -7.64 14.52 5.01
CA TYR A 58 -6.66 13.45 5.22
C TYR A 58 -7.36 12.09 5.31
N HIS A 59 -8.34 11.96 6.21
CA HIS A 59 -9.08 10.72 6.42
C HIS A 59 -9.84 10.24 5.19
N VAL A 60 -10.48 11.14 4.45
CA VAL A 60 -11.19 10.80 3.21
C VAL A 60 -10.20 10.33 2.13
N ALA A 61 -9.04 10.97 2.01
CA ALA A 61 -7.99 10.54 1.08
C ALA A 61 -7.45 9.16 1.45
N ILE A 62 -7.14 8.93 2.73
CA ILE A 62 -6.69 7.63 3.24
C ILE A 62 -7.72 6.54 2.98
N GLY A 63 -9.01 6.79 3.24
CA GLY A 63 -10.07 5.81 2.97
C GLY A 63 -10.18 5.44 1.49
N LYS A 64 -10.12 6.44 0.59
CA LYS A 64 -10.11 6.22 -0.86
C LYS A 64 -8.87 5.43 -1.31
N LEU A 65 -7.70 5.80 -0.81
CA LEU A 65 -6.45 5.11 -1.11
C LEU A 65 -6.42 3.68 -0.57
N LEU A 66 -6.96 3.45 0.62
CA LEU A 66 -7.05 2.11 1.22
C LEU A 66 -7.92 1.20 0.34
N TYR A 67 -9.05 1.71 -0.15
CA TYR A 67 -9.90 0.96 -1.08
C TYR A 67 -9.18 0.60 -2.39
N VAL A 68 -8.30 1.48 -2.89
CA VAL A 68 -7.48 1.21 -4.08
C VAL A 68 -6.39 0.18 -3.78
N SER A 69 -5.70 0.36 -2.65
CA SER A 69 -4.61 -0.49 -2.19
C SER A 69 -5.06 -1.92 -1.93
N THR A 70 -6.18 -2.12 -1.24
CA THR A 70 -6.66 -3.47 -0.83
C THR A 70 -7.21 -4.29 -1.99
N LEU A 71 -7.69 -3.67 -3.07
CA LEU A 71 -8.38 -4.39 -4.14
C LEU A 71 -7.56 -4.61 -5.41
N THR A 72 -6.72 -3.64 -5.81
CA THR A 72 -6.00 -3.75 -7.10
C THR A 72 -4.57 -3.25 -7.09
N ARG A 73 -4.12 -2.56 -6.04
CA ARG A 73 -2.80 -1.90 -5.99
C ARG A 73 -1.94 -2.39 -4.81
N PRO A 74 -1.44 -3.63 -4.87
CA PRO A 74 -0.53 -4.17 -3.87
C PRO A 74 0.75 -3.36 -3.70
N ASP A 75 1.22 -2.76 -4.79
CA ASP A 75 2.44 -1.96 -4.87
C ASP A 75 2.42 -0.67 -4.04
N ILE A 76 1.25 -0.23 -3.55
CA ILE A 76 1.14 0.91 -2.61
C ILE A 76 0.89 0.50 -1.16
N SER A 77 0.79 -0.79 -0.86
CA SER A 77 0.33 -1.27 0.46
C SER A 77 1.28 -0.90 1.59
N ALA A 78 2.58 -0.96 1.35
CA ALA A 78 3.60 -0.53 2.31
C ALA A 78 3.46 0.96 2.66
N ALA A 79 3.32 1.80 1.64
CA ALA A 79 3.09 3.24 1.79
C ALA A 79 1.81 3.52 2.58
N MET A 80 0.72 2.80 2.28
CA MET A 80 -0.54 2.91 2.98
C MET A 80 -0.45 2.47 4.45
N GLY A 81 0.26 1.39 4.74
CA GLY A 81 0.50 0.92 6.10
C GLY A 81 1.14 1.99 6.99
N LEU A 82 2.09 2.77 6.44
CA LEU A 82 2.73 3.88 7.15
C LEU A 82 1.79 5.08 7.33
N LEU A 83 1.08 5.50 6.27
CA LEU A 83 0.20 6.67 6.29
C LEU A 83 -1.03 6.45 7.18
N CYS A 84 -1.58 5.23 7.21
CA CYS A 84 -2.70 4.88 8.08
C CYS A 84 -2.35 5.06 9.57
N ARG A 85 -1.09 4.79 9.98
CA ARG A 85 -0.64 4.96 11.38
C ARG A 85 -0.68 6.40 11.85
N LYS A 86 -0.54 7.36 10.93
CA LYS A 86 -0.56 8.80 11.21
C LYS A 86 -1.97 9.38 11.30
N SER A 87 -3.01 8.57 11.12
CA SER A 87 -4.41 9.04 11.09
C SER A 87 -4.86 9.74 12.38
N SER A 88 -4.28 9.43 13.54
CA SER A 88 -4.67 10.09 14.80
C SER A 88 -4.20 11.54 14.90
N ALA A 89 -3.07 11.88 14.29
CA ALA A 89 -2.46 13.20 14.34
C ALA A 89 -1.56 13.40 13.10
N PRO A 90 -2.15 13.60 11.91
CA PRO A 90 -1.38 13.78 10.69
C PRO A 90 -0.65 15.12 10.69
N THR A 91 0.51 15.18 10.04
CA THR A 91 1.34 16.37 9.83
C THR A 91 1.28 16.84 8.38
N PHE A 92 1.83 18.02 8.09
CA PHE A 92 1.99 18.47 6.70
C PHE A 92 2.93 17.54 5.91
N LYS A 93 3.96 16.98 6.54
CA LYS A 93 4.78 15.92 5.94
C LYS A 93 3.95 14.72 5.50
N ASP A 94 3.08 14.22 6.36
CA ASP A 94 2.20 13.07 6.05
C ASP A 94 1.26 13.41 4.89
N TRP A 95 0.70 14.63 4.87
CA TRP A 95 -0.14 15.08 3.76
C TRP A 95 0.62 15.18 2.42
N ASN A 96 1.86 15.64 2.46
CA ASN A 96 2.71 15.67 1.27
C ASN A 96 3.06 14.25 0.78
N ALA A 97 3.23 13.29 1.69
CA ALA A 97 3.40 11.89 1.34
C ALA A 97 2.13 11.29 0.70
N VAL A 98 0.94 11.61 1.20
CA VAL A 98 -0.35 11.25 0.54
C VAL A 98 -0.40 11.82 -0.89
N LYS A 99 -0.07 13.11 -1.07
CA LYS A 99 -0.02 13.73 -2.41
C LYS A 99 0.98 13.03 -3.32
N ARG A 100 2.16 12.67 -2.82
CA ARG A 100 3.17 11.90 -3.59
C ARG A 100 2.59 10.56 -4.04
N LEU A 101 1.91 9.84 -3.15
CA LEU A 101 1.29 8.57 -3.47
C LEU A 101 0.24 8.70 -4.58
N VAL A 102 -0.57 9.77 -4.56
CA VAL A 102 -1.52 10.08 -5.63
C VAL A 102 -0.84 10.40 -6.96
N ARG A 103 0.30 11.11 -6.94
CA ARG A 103 1.12 11.35 -8.14
C ARG A 103 1.69 10.05 -8.72
N TYR A 104 2.07 9.11 -7.88
CA TYR A 104 2.50 7.78 -8.31
C TYR A 104 1.35 7.01 -8.97
N LEU A 105 0.17 6.99 -8.33
CA LEU A 105 -1.03 6.37 -8.89
C LEU A 105 -1.44 7.00 -10.22
N LYS A 106 -1.26 8.32 -10.40
CA LYS A 106 -1.51 9.00 -11.67
C LYS A 106 -0.66 8.43 -12.81
N GLY A 107 0.64 8.24 -12.59
CA GLY A 107 1.54 7.66 -13.60
C GLY A 107 1.25 6.18 -13.90
N THR A 108 0.62 5.49 -12.96
CA THR A 108 0.37 4.04 -13.01
C THR A 108 -1.12 3.69 -13.03
N ALA A 109 -1.99 4.63 -13.40
CA ALA A 109 -3.44 4.45 -13.30
C ALA A 109 -3.97 3.31 -14.19
N HIS A 110 -3.24 3.01 -15.26
CA HIS A 110 -3.51 1.96 -16.23
C HIS A 110 -3.09 0.55 -15.75
N PHE A 111 -2.40 0.43 -14.60
CA PHE A 111 -2.01 -0.87 -14.06
C PHE A 111 -3.25 -1.68 -13.64
N LYS A 112 -3.18 -2.98 -13.87
CA LYS A 112 -4.28 -3.92 -13.61
C LYS A 112 -3.74 -5.16 -12.94
N LEU A 113 -4.52 -5.73 -12.02
CA LEU A 113 -4.22 -7.02 -11.41
C LEU A 113 -4.68 -8.14 -12.35
N LYS A 114 -3.78 -9.04 -12.76
CA LYS A 114 -4.10 -10.20 -13.60
C LYS A 114 -4.29 -11.44 -12.73
N LEU A 115 -5.41 -12.12 -12.92
CA LEU A 115 -5.71 -13.46 -12.43
C LEU A 115 -5.70 -14.44 -13.62
N PRO A 116 -4.61 -15.19 -13.83
CA PRO A 116 -4.46 -16.03 -15.02
C PRO A 116 -5.33 -17.28 -14.94
N ALA A 117 -6.01 -17.63 -16.03
CA ALA A 117 -6.82 -18.86 -16.11
C ALA A 117 -5.97 -20.13 -16.15
N ASN A 118 -4.83 -20.08 -16.84
CA ASN A 118 -3.97 -21.23 -17.06
C ASN A 118 -2.79 -21.20 -16.09
N SER A 119 -3.04 -21.58 -14.84
CA SER A 119 -1.96 -21.75 -13.84
C SER A 119 -2.17 -23.03 -13.03
N LYS A 120 -1.05 -23.64 -12.61
CA LYS A 120 -1.11 -24.76 -11.67
C LYS A 120 -1.67 -24.23 -10.36
N LEU A 121 -2.80 -24.79 -9.92
CA LEU A 121 -3.50 -24.35 -8.71
C LEU A 121 -2.67 -24.70 -7.47
N LYS A 122 -1.81 -23.77 -7.07
CA LYS A 122 -0.96 -23.86 -5.87
C LYS A 122 -1.07 -22.55 -5.12
N LEU A 123 -1.32 -22.64 -3.82
CA LEU A 123 -1.19 -21.48 -2.93
C LEU A 123 0.30 -21.28 -2.63
N ILE A 124 0.82 -20.10 -2.95
CA ILE A 124 2.19 -19.68 -2.66
C ILE A 124 2.11 -18.40 -1.85
N VAL A 125 2.83 -18.35 -0.74
CA VAL A 125 2.89 -17.16 0.11
C VAL A 125 4.32 -16.69 0.20
N TYR A 126 4.51 -15.39 -0.03
CA TYR A 126 5.76 -14.71 0.23
C TYR A 126 5.59 -13.85 1.46
N THR A 127 6.59 -13.87 2.33
CA THR A 127 6.68 -13.03 3.52
C THR A 127 7.99 -12.27 3.48
N ASP A 128 7.97 -11.03 3.94
CA ASP A 128 9.15 -10.20 4.15
C ASP A 128 8.96 -9.38 5.43
N THR A 129 10.07 -8.98 6.05
CA THR A 129 10.04 -8.06 7.19
C THR A 129 10.88 -6.81 6.95
N ASN A 130 10.24 -5.66 7.12
CA ASN A 130 10.91 -4.37 7.00
C ASN A 130 11.24 -3.78 8.37
N LYS A 131 12.39 -3.09 8.41
CA LYS A 131 12.93 -2.43 9.60
C LYS A 131 11.94 -1.38 10.14
N GLY A 132 11.85 -1.34 11.47
CA GLY A 132 11.02 -0.40 12.20
C GLY A 132 11.53 1.04 12.10
N GLU A 133 10.70 1.98 12.54
CA GLU A 133 10.92 3.43 12.38
C GLU A 133 12.01 3.97 13.32
N ALA A 134 12.34 3.23 14.38
CA ALA A 134 13.43 3.52 15.34
C ALA A 134 13.93 2.23 16.05
N LEU A 135 14.99 2.34 16.85
CA LEU A 135 15.47 1.26 17.72
C LEU A 135 14.32 0.79 18.65
N ASN A 136 14.13 -0.52 18.82
CA ASN A 136 13.06 -1.13 19.65
C ASN A 136 11.61 -0.88 19.20
N THR A 137 11.40 -0.49 17.94
CA THR A 137 10.04 -0.40 17.38
C THR A 137 9.60 -1.73 16.78
N ARG A 138 8.29 -2.03 16.87
CA ARG A 138 7.72 -3.21 16.20
C ARG A 138 7.92 -3.10 14.70
N LEU A 139 8.41 -4.18 14.09
CA LEU A 139 8.71 -4.27 12.66
C LEU A 139 7.43 -4.35 11.85
N THR A 140 7.54 -4.19 10.53
CA THR A 140 6.40 -4.36 9.62
C THR A 140 6.58 -5.67 8.88
N SER A 141 5.59 -6.55 9.00
CA SER A 141 5.47 -7.77 8.23
C SER A 141 4.67 -7.53 6.97
N GLU A 142 5.21 -7.97 5.84
CA GLU A 142 4.56 -7.87 4.54
C GLU A 142 4.34 -9.26 3.98
N HIS A 143 3.13 -9.49 3.46
CA HIS A 143 2.70 -10.79 2.97
C HIS A 143 2.06 -10.64 1.62
N THR A 144 2.34 -11.57 0.72
CA THR A 144 1.68 -11.65 -0.58
C THR A 144 1.29 -13.10 -0.89
N PHE A 145 0.00 -13.31 -1.08
CA PHE A 145 -0.61 -14.60 -1.38
C PHE A 145 -0.89 -14.70 -2.89
N PHE A 146 -0.37 -15.75 -3.50
CA PHE A 146 -0.62 -16.12 -4.88
C PHE A 146 -1.41 -17.42 -4.93
N TYR A 147 -2.44 -17.45 -5.76
CA TYR A 147 -3.11 -18.68 -6.15
C TYR A 147 -2.81 -18.95 -7.63
N GLY A 148 -2.02 -20.00 -7.86
CA GLY A 148 -1.33 -20.19 -9.12
C GLY A 148 -0.41 -19.02 -9.41
N ASN A 149 -0.58 -18.37 -10.57
CA ASN A 149 0.24 -17.21 -10.96
C ASN A 149 -0.48 -15.87 -10.70
N GLY A 150 -1.65 -15.88 -10.06
CA GLY A 150 -2.41 -14.68 -9.72
C GLY A 150 -2.25 -14.30 -8.27
N MET A 151 -1.92 -13.04 -7.99
CA MET A 151 -1.91 -12.51 -6.63
C MET A 151 -3.36 -12.25 -6.18
N ILE A 152 -3.74 -12.83 -5.04
CA ILE A 152 -5.12 -12.82 -4.54
C ILE A 152 -5.30 -12.05 -3.23
N SER A 153 -4.23 -11.89 -2.45
CA SER A 153 -4.25 -11.15 -1.19
C SER A 153 -2.86 -10.63 -0.87
N TRP A 154 -2.80 -9.50 -0.18
CA TRP A 154 -1.56 -8.90 0.28
C TRP A 154 -1.85 -8.03 1.50
N THR A 155 -0.86 -7.92 2.37
CA THR A 155 -0.97 -7.16 3.61
C THR A 155 0.38 -6.55 3.95
N SER A 156 0.39 -5.33 4.49
CA SER A 156 1.54 -4.75 5.17
C SER A 156 1.08 -4.30 6.55
N GLN A 157 1.53 -5.00 7.59
CA GLN A 157 1.04 -4.84 8.97
C GLN A 157 2.16 -4.75 9.98
N LYS A 158 1.97 -3.93 11.02
CA LYS A 158 2.92 -3.84 12.13
C LYS A 158 2.81 -5.09 12.98
N GLN A 159 3.94 -5.72 13.32
CA GLN A 159 3.96 -6.87 14.21
C GLN A 159 3.37 -6.50 15.58
N GLU A 160 2.79 -7.49 16.28
CA GLU A 160 2.22 -7.28 17.61
C GLU A 160 3.29 -7.21 18.70
N SER A 161 4.38 -7.96 18.51
CA SER A 161 5.55 -7.98 19.40
C SER A 161 6.74 -7.21 18.80
N VAL A 162 7.71 -6.87 19.65
CA VAL A 162 9.00 -6.32 19.23
C VAL A 162 9.99 -7.47 19.10
N ALA A 163 10.33 -7.83 17.87
CA ALA A 163 11.37 -8.82 17.60
C ALA A 163 12.74 -8.31 18.09
N GLN A 164 13.51 -9.17 18.75
CA GLN A 164 14.86 -8.89 19.25
C GLN A 164 15.93 -9.17 18.19
N SER A 165 15.57 -9.87 17.11
CA SER A 165 16.47 -10.17 15.99
C SER A 165 15.73 -10.17 14.65
N PRO A 166 16.43 -9.97 13.52
CA PRO A 166 15.84 -10.14 12.19
C PRO A 166 15.26 -11.54 11.97
N THR A 167 15.91 -12.58 12.50
CA THR A 167 15.44 -13.96 12.39
C THR A 167 14.12 -14.18 13.12
N GLU A 168 13.98 -13.62 14.32
CA GLU A 168 12.72 -13.66 15.06
C GLU A 168 11.61 -12.89 14.34
N ALA A 169 11.95 -11.75 13.72
CA ALA A 169 11.02 -10.99 12.92
C ALA A 169 10.46 -11.81 11.75
N GLU A 170 11.34 -12.46 10.99
CA GLU A 170 10.96 -13.33 9.88
C GLU A 170 10.09 -14.49 10.36
N TYR A 171 10.41 -15.06 11.53
CA TYR A 171 9.62 -16.14 12.13
C TYR A 171 8.19 -15.68 12.50
N ILE A 172 8.06 -14.51 13.14
CA ILE A 172 6.75 -13.90 13.42
C ILE A 172 5.98 -13.66 12.12
N SER A 173 6.67 -13.15 11.09
CA SER A 173 6.06 -12.86 9.79
C SER A 173 5.56 -14.11 9.09
N ALA A 174 6.34 -15.20 9.11
CA ALA A 174 5.92 -16.49 8.59
C ALA A 174 4.73 -17.07 9.37
N GLY A 175 4.67 -16.86 10.69
CA GLY A 175 3.55 -17.28 11.52
C GLY A 175 2.23 -16.58 11.17
N LEU A 176 2.27 -15.33 10.69
CA LEU A 176 1.09 -14.57 10.27
C LEU A 176 0.51 -15.05 8.92
N CYS A 177 1.21 -15.94 8.21
CA CYS A 177 0.77 -16.52 6.93
C CYS A 177 0.02 -17.86 7.06
N CYS A 178 0.01 -18.45 8.25
CA CYS A 178 -0.57 -19.76 8.55
C CYS A 178 -1.97 -19.63 9.14
#